data_AF-C8PL95-F1
#
_entry.id   AF-C8PL95-F1
#
_cell.length_a   1.000
_cell.length_b   1.000
_cell.length_c   1.000
_cell.angle_alpha   90.00
_cell.angle_beta   90.00
_cell.angle_gamma   90.00
#
_symmetry.space_group_name_H-M   'P 1'
#
loop_
_entity.id
_entity.type
_entity.pdbx_description
1 polymer ?
#
loop_
_entity_poly.entity_id
_entity_poly.type
_entity_poly.pdbx_seq_one_letter_code
_entity_poly.pdbx_strand_id
1 'polypeptide(L)'
;MCIDLIEDCESACKIALAESNKIYFSIEERKAIAKMLDKFTECDSKFWEEEERASMADYEDFIYHNSTFCELRELALETIHIFGYDLGDLNYD
;
A
#
# COMPACT_ATOMS: atom_id res chain seq x y z
N MET A 1 -5.80 13.64 -0.70
CA MET A 1 -5.93 12.91 0.58
C MET A 1 -5.57 11.44 0.44
N CYS A 2 -6.20 10.64 -0.44
CA CYS A 2 -5.73 9.25 -0.69
C CYS A 2 -4.54 9.15 -1.65
N ILE A 3 -4.43 10.02 -2.65
CA ILE A 3 -3.26 10.05 -3.56
C ILE A 3 -1.99 10.36 -2.79
N ASP A 4 -2.04 11.40 -1.94
CA ASP A 4 -0.91 11.76 -1.07
C ASP A 4 -0.47 10.58 -0.19
N LEU A 5 -1.42 9.76 0.28
CA LEU A 5 -1.14 8.57 1.08
C LEU A 5 -0.48 7.45 0.25
N ILE A 6 -0.93 7.21 -1.00
CA ILE A 6 -0.33 6.20 -1.89
C ILE A 6 1.11 6.60 -2.22
N GLU A 7 1.34 7.87 -2.57
CA GLU A 7 2.67 8.40 -2.88
C GLU A 7 3.62 8.33 -1.67
N ASP A 8 3.13 8.66 -0.48
CA ASP A 8 3.89 8.52 0.77
C ASP A 8 4.27 7.06 1.04
N CYS A 9 3.33 6.13 0.86
CA CYS A 9 3.59 4.70 1.04
C CYS A 9 4.57 4.15 -0.02
N GLU A 10 4.46 4.58 -1.27
CA GLU A 10 5.39 4.22 -2.34
C GLU A 10 6.80 4.71 -2.02
N SER A 11 6.92 5.97 -1.58
CA SER A 11 8.18 6.59 -1.16
C SER A 11 8.80 5.86 0.03
N ALA A 12 8.00 5.50 1.04
CA ALA A 12 8.44 4.71 2.18
C ALA A 12 8.99 3.34 1.75
N CYS A 13 8.32 2.65 0.82
CA CYS A 13 8.79 1.37 0.29
C CYS A 13 10.13 1.53 -0.45
N LYS A 14 10.27 2.56 -1.29
CA LYS A 14 11.54 2.86 -2.00
C LYS A 14 12.69 3.10 -1.01
N ILE A 15 12.43 3.87 0.06
CA ILE A 15 13.41 4.12 1.11
C ILE A 15 13.78 2.82 1.81
N ALA A 16 12.81 2.00 2.21
CA ALA A 16 13.06 0.73 2.87
C ALA A 16 13.87 -0.25 1.99
N LEU A 17 13.66 -0.22 0.67
CA LEU A 17 14.38 -1.04 -0.29
C LEU A 17 15.75 -0.50 -0.69
N ALA A 18 16.12 0.73 -0.33
CA ALA A 18 17.43 1.28 -0.64
C ALA A 18 18.58 0.42 -0.08
N GLU A 19 19.71 0.33 -0.79
CA GLU A 19 20.82 -0.53 -0.36
C GLU A 19 21.39 -0.11 1.01
N SER A 20 21.32 1.18 1.34
CA SER A 20 21.69 1.71 2.66
C SER A 20 20.82 1.15 3.80
N ASN A 21 19.59 0.72 3.51
CA ASN A 21 18.62 0.25 4.49
C ASN A 21 18.44 -1.27 4.50
N LYS A 22 19.19 -2.00 3.67
CA LYS A 22 19.12 -3.46 3.56
C LYS A 22 19.35 -4.20 4.88
N ILE A 23 20.09 -3.60 5.82
CA ILE A 23 20.40 -4.21 7.11
C ILE A 23 19.22 -4.22 8.08
N TYR A 24 18.20 -3.39 7.85
CA TYR A 24 17.05 -3.24 8.76
C TYR A 24 15.95 -4.28 8.49
N PHE A 25 16.01 -4.98 7.36
CA PHE A 25 14.97 -5.90 6.91
C PHE A 25 15.58 -7.23 6.50
N SER A 26 14.93 -8.32 6.89
CA SER A 26 15.20 -9.65 6.39
C SER A 26 14.94 -9.76 4.89
N ILE A 27 15.42 -10.85 4.29
CA ILE A 27 15.17 -11.14 2.87
C ILE A 27 13.66 -11.28 2.61
N GLU A 28 12.91 -11.84 3.55
CA GLU A 28 11.46 -12.06 3.41
C GLU A 28 10.69 -10.74 3.51
N GLU A 29 11.01 -9.90 4.50
CA GLU A 29 10.42 -8.56 4.62
C GLU A 29 10.71 -7.71 3.38
N ARG A 30 11.95 -7.71 2.86
CA ARG A 30 12.27 -6.95 1.63
C ARG A 30 11.48 -7.44 0.41
N LYS A 31 11.21 -8.74 0.30
CA LYS A 31 10.34 -9.27 -0.77
C LYS A 31 8.90 -8.77 -0.60
N ALA A 32 8.39 -8.73 0.62
CA ALA A 32 7.07 -8.19 0.91
C ALA A 32 6.98 -6.69 0.57
N ILE A 33 7.98 -5.90 0.96
CA ILE A 33 8.06 -4.46 0.64
C ILE A 33 8.12 -4.23 -0.88
N ALA A 34 8.89 -5.04 -1.63
CA ALA A 34 8.93 -4.94 -3.09
C ALA A 34 7.56 -5.24 -3.73
N LYS A 35 6.87 -6.27 -3.24
CA LYS A 35 5.50 -6.60 -3.70
C LYS A 35 4.51 -5.47 -3.38
N MET A 36 4.63 -4.81 -2.22
CA MET A 36 3.85 -3.63 -1.86
C MET A 36 4.14 -2.44 -2.79
N LEU A 37 5.41 -2.17 -3.09
CA LEU A 37 5.81 -1.09 -4.01
C LEU A 37 5.20 -1.26 -5.40
N ASP A 38 5.28 -2.48 -5.94
CA ASP A 38 4.67 -2.81 -7.23
C ASP A 38 3.15 -2.57 -7.18
N LYS A 39 2.49 -2.97 -6.08
CA LYS A 39 1.04 -2.78 -5.92
C LYS A 39 0.65 -1.31 -5.80
N PHE A 40 1.39 -0.49 -5.05
CA PHE A 40 1.13 0.96 -4.97
C PHE A 40 1.27 1.62 -6.35
N THR A 41 2.29 1.25 -7.11
CA THR A 41 2.49 1.77 -8.48
C THR A 41 1.34 1.38 -9.41
N GLU A 42 0.85 0.14 -9.31
CA GLU A 42 -0.34 -0.32 -10.04
C GLU A 42 -1.60 0.46 -9.62
N CYS A 43 -1.79 0.67 -8.32
CA CYS A 43 -2.94 1.37 -7.77
C CYS A 43 -2.97 2.84 -8.22
N ASP A 44 -1.84 3.55 -8.18
CA ASP A 44 -1.75 4.93 -8.65
C ASP A 44 -2.16 5.02 -10.13
N SER A 45 -1.59 4.17 -10.99
CA SER A 45 -1.92 4.16 -12.42
C SER A 45 -3.40 3.86 -12.69
N LYS A 46 -4.00 2.89 -12.00
CA LYS A 46 -5.41 2.53 -12.19
C LYS A 46 -6.37 3.54 -11.58
N PHE A 47 -5.99 4.16 -10.46
CA PHE A 47 -6.80 5.16 -9.78
C PHE A 47 -7.13 6.31 -10.73
N TRP A 48 -6.14 6.84 -11.46
CA TRP A 48 -6.37 7.92 -12.43
C TRP A 48 -7.34 7.51 -13.56
N GLU A 49 -7.21 6.29 -14.09
CA GLU A 49 -8.11 5.78 -15.13
C GLU A 49 -9.55 5.59 -14.64
N GLU A 50 -9.72 5.16 -13.39
CA GLU A 50 -11.03 4.86 -12.81
C GLU A 50 -11.71 6.10 -12.23
N GLU A 51 -10.95 7.04 -11.68
CA GLU A 51 -11.41 8.36 -11.23
C GLU A 51 -11.96 9.18 -12.42
N GLU A 52 -11.25 9.21 -13.56
CA GLU A 52 -11.72 9.91 -14.77
C GLU A 52 -13.06 9.33 -15.28
N ARG A 53 -13.30 8.03 -15.05
CA ARG A 53 -14.52 7.32 -15.49
C ARG A 53 -15.68 7.43 -14.50
N ALA A 54 -15.40 7.60 -13.22
CA ALA A 54 -16.44 7.64 -12.18
C ALA A 54 -16.95 9.07 -12.00
N SER A 55 -18.27 9.30 -12.15
CA SER A 55 -18.86 10.54 -11.61
C SER A 55 -18.85 10.42 -10.08
N MET A 56 -17.76 10.87 -9.44
CA MET A 56 -17.51 10.80 -8.01
C MET A 56 -18.64 11.47 -7.20
N ALA A 57 -19.67 10.71 -6.88
CA ALA A 57 -20.66 11.12 -5.89
C ALA A 57 -20.20 10.74 -4.47
N ASP A 58 -19.38 9.68 -4.35
CA ASP A 58 -18.84 9.22 -3.07
C ASP A 58 -17.44 8.58 -3.28
N TYR A 59 -16.42 9.25 -2.76
CA TYR A 59 -15.02 8.81 -2.84
C TYR A 59 -14.72 7.67 -1.87
N GLU A 60 -15.42 7.62 -0.74
CA GLU A 60 -15.23 6.59 0.27
C GLU A 60 -15.76 5.25 -0.26
N ASP A 61 -16.96 5.26 -0.82
CA ASP A 61 -17.56 4.09 -1.47
C ASP A 61 -16.68 3.52 -2.59
N PHE A 62 -16.06 4.40 -3.39
CA PHE A 62 -15.10 4.01 -4.41
C PHE A 62 -13.91 3.27 -3.81
N ILE A 63 -13.23 3.85 -2.81
CA ILE A 63 -12.05 3.22 -2.20
C ILE A 63 -12.40 1.89 -1.51
N TYR A 64 -13.55 1.80 -0.85
CA TYR A 64 -13.92 0.59 -0.11
C TYR A 64 -14.36 -0.58 -0.99
N HIS A 65 -14.96 -0.33 -2.15
CA HIS A 65 -15.50 -1.37 -3.04
C HIS A 65 -14.68 -1.61 -4.30
N ASN A 66 -13.73 -0.73 -4.61
CA ASN A 66 -12.83 -0.92 -5.73
C ASN A 66 -11.89 -2.11 -5.51
N SER A 67 -11.89 -3.05 -6.46
CA SER A 67 -11.11 -4.28 -6.36
C SER A 67 -9.62 -4.03 -6.19
N THR A 68 -9.08 -2.99 -6.83
CA THR A 68 -7.65 -2.63 -6.75
C THR A 68 -7.27 -2.25 -5.31
N PHE A 69 -8.11 -1.46 -4.64
CA PHE A 69 -7.90 -1.04 -3.25
C PHE A 69 -8.18 -2.16 -2.23
N CYS A 70 -9.10 -3.07 -2.52
CA CYS A 70 -9.29 -4.29 -1.73
C CYS A 70 -8.03 -5.17 -1.75
N GLU A 71 -7.49 -5.45 -2.93
CA GLU A 71 -6.25 -6.24 -3.07
C GLU A 71 -5.05 -5.57 -2.39
N LEU A 72 -4.97 -4.24 -2.45
CA LEU A 72 -3.93 -3.48 -1.75
C LEU A 72 -4.02 -3.67 -0.23
N ARG A 73 -5.22 -3.63 0.35
CA ARG A 73 -5.43 -3.84 1.80
C ARG A 73 -5.11 -5.26 2.25
N GLU A 74 -5.50 -6.26 1.46
CA GLU A 74 -5.16 -7.66 1.73
C GLU A 74 -3.63 -7.85 1.73
N LEU A 75 -2.95 -7.29 0.73
CA LEU A 75 -1.50 -7.34 0.64
C LEU A 75 -0.81 -6.59 1.78
N ALA A 76 -1.34 -5.43 2.18
CA ALA A 76 -0.84 -4.69 3.33
C ALA A 76 -0.95 -5.51 4.62
N LEU A 77 -2.08 -6.19 4.82
CA LEU A 77 -2.29 -7.07 5.97
C LEU A 77 -1.33 -8.27 5.97
N GLU A 78 -1.14 -8.93 4.83
CA GLU A 78 -0.12 -9.99 4.68
C GLU A 78 1.28 -9.48 5.05
N THR A 79 1.62 -8.27 4.59
CA THR A 79 2.91 -7.65 4.85
C THR A 79 3.07 -7.35 6.34
N ILE A 80 2.06 -6.80 7.01
CA ILE A 80 2.07 -6.55 8.46
C ILE A 80 2.37 -7.85 9.24
N HIS A 81 1.71 -8.95 8.87
CA HIS A 81 1.97 -10.25 9.49
C HIS A 81 3.37 -10.80 9.22
N ILE A 82 3.95 -10.57 8.03
CA ILE A 82 5.34 -10.96 7.71
C ILE A 82 6.33 -10.25 8.65
N PHE A 83 6.04 -9.01 9.02
CA PHE A 83 6.84 -8.24 9.98
C PHE A 83 6.60 -8.66 11.44
N GLY A 84 5.68 -9.61 11.68
CA GLY A 84 5.36 -10.14 13.00
C GLY A 84 4.41 -9.28 13.82
N TYR A 85 3.66 -8.38 13.18
CA TYR A 85 2.63 -7.55 13.82
C TYR A 85 1.24 -8.06 13.45
N ASP A 86 0.25 -7.80 14.30
CA ASP A 86 -1.18 -7.88 14.00
C ASP A 86 -1.79 -6.46 13.94
N LEU A 87 -2.97 -6.32 13.33
CA LEU A 87 -3.67 -5.01 13.26
C LEU A 87 -3.92 -4.38 14.65
N GLY A 88 -4.11 -5.22 15.68
CA GLY A 88 -4.27 -4.77 17.06
C GLY A 88 -3.02 -4.08 17.61
N ASP A 89 -1.83 -4.43 17.12
CA ASP A 89 -0.57 -3.82 17.54
C ASP A 89 -0.38 -2.41 16.95
N LEU A 90 -1.18 -2.06 15.94
CA LEU A 90 -1.15 -0.78 15.24
C LEU A 90 -2.30 0.15 15.64
N ASN A 91 -3.17 -0.28 16.56
CA ASN A 91 -4.24 0.56 17.10
C ASN A 91 -3.67 1.47 18.20
N TYR A 92 -3.08 2.59 17.79
CA TYR A 92 -2.64 3.65 18.68
C TYR A 92 -3.83 4.57 18.97
N ASP A 93 -4.55 4.30 20.08
CA ASP A 93 -5.62 5.18 20.60
C ASP A 93 -5.13 6.64 20.82
#